data_AF-A0A8S7II02-F1
#
_entry.id   AF-A0A8S7II02-F1
#
_cell.length_a   1.000
_cell.length_b   1.000
_cell.length_c   1.000
_cell.angle_alpha   90.00
_cell.angle_beta   90.00
_cell.angle_gamma   90.00
#
_symmetry.space_group_name_H-M   'P 1'
#
loop_
_entity.id
_entity.type
_entity.pdbx_description
1 polymer ?
#
loop_
_entity_poly.entity_id
_entity_poly.type
_entity_poly.pdbx_seq_one_letter_code
_entity_poly.pdbx_strand_id
1 'polypeptide(L)'
;MEELSLKQQQEMIAVCATNPAACKEKFGDIPAKGMLVREAIDRVLGADVPSAMKNDMSSLLAQQIEAEGVVTSTEFACQLQNRYGIDKQQAEILAVAALGAVTGGMGKSGTSTVTKNIVVVNSGKKGAWNQAMNKPEPNTVYKVDGNKTYQTDALGRTSSVEGILVASKSDRNTYQQCKAGKCGSSGDEGGHLIASIFNGPGEKLNLVPMDGNLNKGVWKQMENTWANALKDGKQVNVKIEPVYTGENKRPESFSVTYSIDGGRPVIKDISNTPGGVK
;
A
#
# COMPACT_ATOMS: atom_id res chain seq x y z
N MET A 1 0.50 20.82 -25.50
CA MET A 1 0.90 20.13 -24.26
C MET A 1 1.91 19.02 -24.52
N GLU A 2 1.76 18.23 -25.59
CA GLU A 2 2.72 17.18 -26.01
C GLU A 2 4.17 17.67 -26.22
N GLU A 3 4.36 18.78 -26.93
CA GLU A 3 5.70 19.35 -27.14
C GLU A 3 6.38 19.86 -25.86
N LEU A 4 5.59 20.34 -24.89
CA LEU A 4 6.09 20.79 -23.60
C LEU A 4 6.60 19.59 -22.77
N SER A 5 5.85 18.49 -22.80
CA SER A 5 6.20 17.21 -22.17
C SER A 5 7.47 16.60 -22.77
N LEU A 6 7.62 16.62 -24.10
CA LEU A 6 8.81 16.12 -24.80
C LEU A 6 10.06 16.94 -24.47
N LYS A 7 9.95 18.29 -24.41
CA LYS A 7 11.07 19.15 -24.01
C LYS A 7 11.50 18.90 -22.58
N GLN A 8 10.55 18.73 -21.65
CA GLN A 8 10.86 18.40 -20.25
C GLN A 8 11.54 17.04 -20.14
N GLN A 9 11.10 16.03 -20.90
CA GLN A 9 11.77 14.73 -20.94
C GLN A 9 13.19 14.80 -21.51
N GLN A 10 13.41 15.54 -22.61
CA GLN A 10 14.73 15.72 -23.20
C GLN A 10 15.70 16.47 -22.27
N GLU A 11 15.21 17.51 -21.59
CA GLU A 11 15.99 18.24 -20.60
C GLU A 11 16.36 17.35 -19.41
N MET A 12 15.41 16.55 -18.91
CA MET A 12 15.66 15.58 -17.85
C MET A 12 16.71 14.54 -18.28
N ILE A 13 16.59 13.98 -19.48
CA ILE A 13 17.59 13.04 -20.02
C ILE A 13 18.97 13.70 -20.11
N ALA A 14 19.06 14.91 -20.65
CA ALA A 14 20.33 15.61 -20.85
C ALA A 14 21.04 15.93 -19.52
N VAL A 15 20.30 16.41 -18.52
CA VAL A 15 20.85 16.74 -17.19
C VAL A 15 21.21 15.46 -16.42
N CYS A 16 20.33 14.46 -16.43
CA CYS A 16 20.53 13.23 -15.67
C CYS A 16 21.59 12.29 -16.25
N ALA A 17 21.84 12.33 -17.56
CA ALA A 17 22.92 11.58 -18.19
C ALA A 17 24.31 12.15 -17.87
N THR A 18 24.41 13.44 -17.55
CA THR A 18 25.69 14.15 -17.42
C THR A 18 26.07 14.49 -15.99
N ASN A 19 25.09 14.73 -15.11
CA ASN A 19 25.35 15.10 -13.72
C ASN A 19 24.28 14.53 -12.76
N PRO A 20 24.59 13.44 -12.05
CA PRO A 20 23.67 12.84 -11.07
C PRO A 20 23.26 13.77 -9.93
N ALA A 21 24.16 14.67 -9.49
CA ALA A 21 23.88 15.61 -8.40
C ALA A 21 22.90 16.71 -8.86
N ALA A 22 23.16 17.32 -10.02
CA ALA A 22 22.27 18.32 -10.62
C ALA A 22 20.91 17.72 -11.02
N CYS A 23 20.90 16.46 -11.44
CA CYS A 23 19.67 15.71 -11.68
C CYS A 23 18.84 15.54 -10.41
N LYS A 24 19.47 15.14 -9.30
CA LYS A 24 18.78 15.01 -8.01
C LYS A 24 18.31 16.36 -7.47
N GLU A 25 19.09 17.42 -7.66
CA GLU A 25 18.72 18.77 -7.25
C GLU A 25 17.52 19.31 -8.05
N LYS A 26 17.51 19.07 -9.36
CA LYS A 26 16.50 19.64 -10.27
C LYS A 26 15.22 18.79 -10.40
N PHE A 27 15.36 17.47 -10.36
CA PHE A 27 14.27 16.52 -10.62
C PHE A 27 14.01 15.56 -9.44
N GLY A 28 14.73 15.70 -8.33
CA GLY A 28 14.57 14.82 -7.17
C GLY A 28 14.85 13.36 -7.50
N ASP A 29 14.06 12.46 -6.90
CA ASP A 29 14.14 11.03 -7.13
C ASP A 29 13.26 10.56 -8.31
N ILE A 30 12.63 11.48 -9.06
CA ILE A 30 11.70 11.14 -10.16
C ILE A 30 12.37 10.22 -11.20
N PRO A 31 13.59 10.49 -11.69
CA PRO A 31 14.23 9.63 -12.70
C PRO A 31 14.52 8.22 -12.16
N ALA A 32 15.02 8.13 -10.92
CA ALA A 32 15.32 6.84 -10.28
C ALA A 32 14.05 6.01 -10.04
N LYS A 33 12.99 6.65 -9.50
CA LYS A 33 11.67 6.02 -9.31
C LYS A 33 11.04 5.63 -10.64
N GLY A 34 11.24 6.42 -11.70
CA GLY A 34 10.74 6.12 -13.05
C GLY A 34 11.37 4.85 -13.63
N MET A 35 12.68 4.64 -13.45
CA MET A 35 13.32 3.39 -13.86
C MET A 35 12.76 2.18 -13.08
N LEU A 36 12.59 2.31 -11.76
CA LEU A 36 12.02 1.24 -10.93
C LEU A 36 10.59 0.87 -11.37
N VAL A 37 9.75 1.88 -11.66
CA VAL A 37 8.39 1.66 -12.18
C VAL A 37 8.44 0.91 -13.51
N ARG A 38 9.33 1.31 -14.42
CA ARG A 38 9.47 0.66 -15.73
C ARG A 38 9.91 -0.79 -15.59
N GLU A 39 10.94 -1.06 -14.79
CA GLU A 39 11.39 -2.42 -14.51
C GLU A 39 10.29 -3.28 -13.87
N ALA A 40 9.50 -2.71 -12.95
CA ALA A 40 8.41 -3.42 -12.32
C ALA A 40 7.29 -3.76 -13.31
N ILE A 41 6.95 -2.84 -14.22
CA ILE A 41 5.96 -3.10 -15.28
C ILE A 41 6.47 -4.17 -16.25
N ASP A 42 7.74 -4.08 -16.67
CA ASP A 42 8.36 -5.05 -17.57
C ASP A 42 8.34 -6.47 -16.99
N ARG A 43 8.50 -6.61 -15.66
CA ARG A 43 8.42 -7.92 -14.99
C ARG A 43 7.03 -8.53 -15.00
N VAL A 44 5.97 -7.72 -15.05
CA VAL A 44 4.60 -8.18 -14.80
C VAL A 44 3.80 -8.34 -16.09
N LEU A 45 3.95 -7.41 -17.03
CA LEU A 45 3.23 -7.45 -18.31
C LEU A 45 4.16 -7.36 -19.54
N GLY A 46 5.49 -7.36 -19.34
CA GLY A 46 6.46 -7.53 -20.42
C GLY A 46 6.20 -6.63 -21.64
N ALA A 47 6.06 -7.26 -22.82
CA ALA A 47 5.82 -6.57 -24.09
C ALA A 47 4.37 -6.09 -24.28
N ASP A 48 3.43 -6.49 -23.43
CA ASP A 48 1.99 -6.19 -23.58
C ASP A 48 1.64 -4.76 -23.17
N VAL A 49 2.61 -3.98 -22.66
CA VAL A 49 2.44 -2.58 -22.30
C VAL A 49 3.25 -1.71 -23.25
N PRO A 50 2.61 -0.83 -24.03
CA PRO A 50 3.29 0.09 -24.95
C PRO A 50 4.37 0.92 -24.24
N SER A 51 5.51 1.14 -24.91
CA SER A 51 6.63 1.91 -24.36
C SER A 51 6.24 3.34 -23.96
N ALA A 52 5.36 3.98 -24.73
CA ALA A 52 4.80 5.29 -24.42
C ALA A 52 4.04 5.29 -23.08
N MET A 53 3.25 4.25 -22.81
CA MET A 53 2.52 4.09 -21.55
C MET A 53 3.50 3.88 -20.38
N LYS A 54 4.53 3.05 -20.54
CA LYS A 54 5.55 2.82 -19.50
C LYS A 54 6.24 4.12 -19.09
N ASN A 55 6.58 4.95 -20.07
CA ASN A 55 7.25 6.22 -19.81
C ASN A 55 6.31 7.21 -19.09
N ASP A 56 5.06 7.32 -19.54
CA ASP A 56 4.07 8.25 -18.98
C ASP A 56 3.59 7.81 -17.57
N MET A 57 3.61 6.51 -17.26
CA MET A 57 3.12 5.98 -15.97
C MET A 57 3.89 6.51 -14.77
N SER A 58 5.22 6.68 -14.91
CA SER A 58 6.05 7.23 -13.84
C SER A 58 5.71 8.69 -13.54
N SER A 59 5.50 9.51 -14.58
CA SER A 59 5.08 10.90 -14.44
C SER A 59 3.65 11.02 -13.90
N LEU A 60 2.73 10.16 -14.34
CA LEU A 60 1.36 10.15 -13.84
C LEU A 60 1.30 9.83 -12.37
N LEU A 61 2.03 8.80 -11.94
CA LEU A 61 2.10 8.44 -10.53
C LEU A 61 2.71 9.57 -9.70
N ALA A 62 3.77 10.22 -10.19
CA ALA A 62 4.37 11.36 -9.51
C ALA A 62 3.38 12.54 -9.38
N GLN A 63 2.66 12.88 -10.46
CA GLN A 63 1.64 13.93 -10.46
C GLN A 63 0.49 13.61 -9.51
N GLN A 64 0.05 12.35 -9.45
CA GLN A 64 -1.02 11.95 -8.55
C GLN A 64 -0.56 11.99 -7.09
N ILE A 65 0.67 11.56 -6.78
CA ILE A 65 1.26 11.70 -5.43
C ILE A 65 1.36 13.17 -5.03
N GLU A 66 1.74 14.05 -5.95
CA GLU A 66 1.79 15.49 -5.69
C GLU A 66 0.39 16.07 -5.38
N ALA A 67 -0.65 15.58 -6.07
CA ALA A 67 -2.01 16.06 -5.90
C ALA A 67 -2.75 15.47 -4.68
N GLU A 68 -2.55 14.19 -4.38
CA GLU A 68 -3.33 13.42 -3.40
C GLU A 68 -2.52 13.05 -2.14
N GLY A 69 -1.21 13.25 -2.16
CA GLY A 69 -0.28 12.88 -1.10
C GLY A 69 -0.04 11.37 -1.03
N VAL A 70 -1.06 10.59 -0.69
CA VAL A 70 -1.03 9.12 -0.66
C VAL A 70 -1.98 8.59 -1.71
N VAL A 71 -1.41 7.87 -2.67
CA VAL A 71 -2.14 7.29 -3.79
C VAL A 71 -2.37 5.81 -3.53
N THR A 72 -3.59 5.34 -3.74
CA THR A 72 -3.92 3.92 -3.68
C THR A 72 -3.84 3.28 -5.07
N SER A 73 -3.48 1.99 -5.15
CA SER A 73 -3.46 1.28 -6.45
C SER A 73 -4.83 1.16 -7.08
N THR A 74 -5.91 1.27 -6.31
CA THR A 74 -7.27 1.33 -6.86
C THR A 74 -7.50 2.64 -7.60
N GLU A 75 -7.21 3.79 -6.97
CA GLU A 75 -7.37 5.10 -7.61
C GLU A 75 -6.47 5.23 -8.85
N PHE A 76 -5.21 4.82 -8.71
CA PHE A 76 -4.28 4.87 -9.84
C PHE A 76 -4.69 3.92 -10.96
N ALA A 77 -5.16 2.70 -10.66
CA ALA A 77 -5.70 1.80 -11.68
C ALA A 77 -6.87 2.44 -12.42
N CYS A 78 -7.83 3.05 -11.71
CA CYS A 78 -8.95 3.75 -12.35
C CYS A 78 -8.46 4.89 -13.28
N GLN A 79 -7.44 5.63 -12.88
CA GLN A 79 -6.84 6.66 -13.73
C GLN A 79 -6.20 6.07 -15.00
N LEU A 80 -5.46 4.94 -14.87
CA LEU A 80 -4.87 4.24 -16.00
C LEU A 80 -5.94 3.70 -16.97
N GLN A 81 -7.03 3.11 -16.46
CA GLN A 81 -8.15 2.67 -17.28
C GLN A 81 -8.75 3.83 -18.07
N ASN A 82 -9.07 4.93 -17.40
CA ASN A 82 -9.71 6.08 -18.02
C ASN A 82 -8.80 6.75 -19.07
N ARG A 83 -7.49 6.77 -18.84
CA ARG A 83 -6.53 7.41 -19.74
C ARG A 83 -6.18 6.56 -20.95
N TYR A 84 -6.03 5.25 -20.77
CA TYR A 84 -5.49 4.35 -21.80
C TYR A 84 -6.50 3.34 -22.35
N GLY A 85 -7.72 3.28 -21.81
CA GLY A 85 -8.74 2.33 -22.26
C GLY A 85 -8.39 0.87 -22.00
N ILE A 86 -7.48 0.60 -21.06
CA ILE A 86 -7.06 -0.77 -20.71
C ILE A 86 -8.09 -1.46 -19.82
N ASP A 87 -8.10 -2.78 -19.85
CA ASP A 87 -9.02 -3.55 -19.01
C ASP A 87 -8.68 -3.38 -17.51
N LYS A 88 -9.67 -3.67 -16.67
CA LYS A 88 -9.57 -3.47 -15.21
C LYS A 88 -8.46 -4.28 -14.57
N GLN A 89 -8.32 -5.53 -15.00
CA GLN A 89 -7.34 -6.43 -14.41
C GLN A 89 -5.93 -5.96 -14.80
N GLN A 90 -5.70 -5.60 -16.05
CA GLN A 90 -4.45 -5.03 -16.53
C GLN A 90 -4.10 -3.72 -15.80
N ALA A 91 -5.06 -2.83 -15.58
CA ALA A 91 -4.84 -1.59 -14.86
C ALA A 91 -4.47 -1.80 -13.39
N GLU A 92 -5.15 -2.73 -12.70
CA GLU A 92 -4.83 -3.08 -11.31
C GLU A 92 -3.43 -3.68 -11.18
N ILE A 93 -3.06 -4.55 -12.12
CA ILE A 93 -1.72 -5.14 -12.20
C ILE A 93 -0.65 -4.04 -12.34
N LEU A 94 -0.84 -3.14 -13.30
CA LEU A 94 0.08 -2.02 -13.56
C LEU A 94 0.20 -1.09 -12.35
N ALA A 95 -0.93 -0.73 -11.75
CA ALA A 95 -0.94 0.19 -10.62
C ALA A 95 -0.21 -0.39 -9.40
N VAL A 96 -0.43 -1.67 -9.09
CA VAL A 96 0.25 -2.36 -7.99
C VAL A 96 1.76 -2.46 -8.25
N ALA A 97 2.17 -2.76 -9.48
CA ALA A 97 3.58 -2.85 -9.85
C ALA A 97 4.27 -1.47 -9.72
N ALA A 98 3.66 -0.43 -10.28
CA ALA A 98 4.20 0.94 -10.25
C ALA A 98 4.30 1.48 -8.81
N LEU A 99 3.23 1.37 -8.01
CA LEU A 99 3.24 1.85 -6.62
C LEU A 99 4.22 1.08 -5.73
N GLY A 100 4.30 -0.25 -5.91
CA GLY A 100 5.27 -1.08 -5.20
C GLY A 100 6.71 -0.67 -5.46
N ALA A 101 7.02 -0.29 -6.69
CA ALA A 101 8.35 0.18 -7.09
C ALA A 101 8.74 1.53 -6.47
N VAL A 102 7.79 2.46 -6.34
CA VAL A 102 8.04 3.81 -5.82
C VAL A 102 8.10 3.86 -4.30
N THR A 103 7.30 3.02 -3.62
CA THR A 103 7.08 3.11 -2.17
C THR A 103 7.91 2.13 -1.35
N GLY A 104 8.87 1.44 -1.96
CA GLY A 104 9.83 0.59 -1.24
C GLY A 104 9.25 -0.73 -0.72
N GLY A 105 8.03 -1.10 -1.12
CA GLY A 105 7.39 -2.37 -0.75
C GLY A 105 8.11 -3.62 -1.28
N MET A 106 9.16 -3.45 -2.09
CA MET A 106 10.16 -4.47 -2.36
C MET A 106 11.33 -4.30 -1.39
N GLY A 107 11.23 -5.00 -0.25
CA GLY A 107 12.41 -5.33 0.52
C GLY A 107 13.49 -5.92 -0.41
N LYS A 108 14.75 -5.60 -0.11
CA LYS A 108 15.94 -6.19 -0.74
C LYS A 108 15.89 -7.71 -0.62
N SER A 109 15.24 -8.39 -1.56
CA SER A 109 15.32 -9.84 -1.70
C SER A 109 15.02 -10.22 -3.13
N GLY A 110 16.07 -10.71 -3.81
CA GLY A 110 15.95 -11.69 -4.88
C GLY A 110 15.41 -11.21 -6.22
N THR A 111 16.25 -11.40 -7.24
CA THR A 111 15.88 -11.72 -8.62
C THR A 111 14.89 -12.89 -8.69
N SER A 112 13.63 -12.65 -8.38
CA SER A 112 12.54 -13.60 -8.62
C SER A 112 11.41 -12.90 -9.36
N THR A 113 11.05 -13.46 -10.51
CA THR A 113 9.85 -13.19 -11.28
C THR A 113 8.62 -13.45 -10.42
N VAL A 114 8.19 -12.46 -9.63
CA VAL A 114 6.95 -12.55 -8.84
C VAL A 114 5.81 -12.02 -9.69
N THR A 115 5.19 -12.90 -10.47
CA THR A 115 3.78 -12.74 -10.82
C THR A 115 3.00 -12.80 -9.51
N LYS A 116 2.72 -11.65 -8.90
CA LYS A 116 1.84 -11.60 -7.73
C LYS A 116 0.46 -12.05 -8.18
N ASN A 117 -0.02 -13.16 -7.64
CA ASN A 117 -1.39 -13.60 -7.87
C ASN A 117 -2.34 -12.51 -7.37
N ILE A 118 -3.30 -12.08 -8.20
CA ILE A 118 -4.32 -11.12 -7.77
C ILE A 118 -5.59 -11.89 -7.44
N VAL A 119 -6.10 -11.70 -6.23
CA VAL A 119 -7.35 -12.29 -5.76
C VAL A 119 -8.30 -11.16 -5.38
N VAL A 120 -9.43 -11.08 -6.08
CA VAL A 120 -10.50 -10.12 -5.78
C VAL A 120 -11.50 -10.80 -4.86
N VAL A 121 -11.71 -10.23 -3.67
CA VAL A 121 -12.57 -10.81 -2.63
C VAL A 121 -13.38 -9.73 -1.91
N ASN A 122 -14.47 -10.15 -1.30
CA ASN A 122 -15.18 -9.34 -0.31
C ASN A 122 -14.91 -9.88 1.10
N SER A 123 -14.82 -8.96 2.04
CA SER A 123 -14.77 -9.26 3.47
C SER A 123 -16.06 -9.97 3.89
N GLY A 124 -15.90 -10.92 4.79
CA GLY A 124 -17.00 -11.68 5.37
C GLY A 124 -17.58 -10.98 6.59
N LYS A 125 -18.54 -11.68 7.21
CA LYS A 125 -19.23 -11.22 8.42
C LYS A 125 -19.37 -12.34 9.42
N LYS A 126 -19.88 -12.05 10.62
CA LYS A 126 -20.07 -13.08 11.65
C LYS A 126 -20.93 -14.23 11.10
N GLY A 127 -20.40 -15.44 11.16
CA GLY A 127 -21.04 -16.66 10.63
C GLY A 127 -20.72 -16.98 9.17
N ALA A 128 -20.08 -16.07 8.43
CA ALA A 128 -19.71 -16.25 7.02
C ALA A 128 -18.41 -15.49 6.71
N TRP A 129 -17.33 -15.85 7.40
CA TRP A 129 -16.02 -15.24 7.18
C TRP A 129 -15.38 -15.75 5.89
N ASN A 130 -14.67 -14.87 5.18
CA ASN A 130 -14.01 -15.26 3.93
C ASN A 130 -12.84 -16.21 4.22
N GLN A 131 -12.84 -17.39 3.60
CA GLN A 131 -11.82 -18.41 3.85
C GLN A 131 -10.45 -18.01 3.30
N ALA A 132 -10.40 -17.44 2.09
CA ALA A 132 -9.17 -17.00 1.45
C ALA A 132 -8.48 -15.89 2.26
N MET A 133 -9.26 -15.01 2.89
CA MET A 133 -8.70 -13.96 3.76
C MET A 133 -8.29 -14.47 5.15
N ASN A 134 -8.83 -15.61 5.60
CA ASN A 134 -8.41 -16.25 6.85
C ASN A 134 -7.20 -17.18 6.69
N LYS A 135 -6.95 -17.64 5.47
CA LYS A 135 -5.78 -18.41 5.06
C LYS A 135 -5.15 -17.74 3.84
N PRO A 136 -4.54 -16.56 4.03
CA PRO A 136 -3.94 -15.85 2.92
C PRO A 136 -2.75 -16.63 2.36
N GLU A 137 -2.67 -16.67 1.04
CA GLU A 137 -1.61 -17.31 0.27
C GLU A 137 -0.36 -16.42 0.25
N PRO A 138 0.84 -17.00 0.17
CA PRO A 138 2.08 -16.25 -0.02
C PRO A 138 2.09 -15.41 -1.31
N ASN A 139 2.86 -14.31 -1.31
CA ASN A 139 3.15 -13.47 -2.48
C ASN A 139 1.91 -13.08 -3.30
N THR A 140 0.80 -12.80 -2.61
CA THR A 140 -0.51 -12.59 -3.22
C THR A 140 -1.03 -11.18 -2.92
N VAL A 141 -1.68 -10.58 -3.91
CA VAL A 141 -2.37 -9.28 -3.80
C VAL A 141 -3.85 -9.55 -3.65
N TYR A 142 -4.42 -9.08 -2.54
CA TYR A 142 -5.85 -9.17 -2.28
C TYR A 142 -6.52 -7.81 -2.49
N LYS A 143 -7.41 -7.74 -3.47
CA LYS A 143 -8.31 -6.59 -3.67
C LYS A 143 -9.58 -6.85 -2.87
N VAL A 144 -9.74 -6.14 -1.77
CA VAL A 144 -10.77 -6.39 -0.76
C VAL A 144 -11.82 -5.28 -0.78
N ASP A 145 -13.08 -5.66 -0.97
CA ASP A 145 -14.26 -4.76 -0.98
C ASP A 145 -14.19 -3.61 -2.00
N GLY A 146 -13.29 -3.71 -2.99
CA GLY A 146 -13.07 -2.70 -4.01
C GLY A 146 -12.29 -1.45 -3.57
N ASN A 147 -12.04 -1.23 -2.27
CA ASN A 147 -11.37 -0.02 -1.78
C ASN A 147 -10.09 -0.26 -0.97
N LYS A 148 -9.70 -1.52 -0.77
CA LYS A 148 -8.49 -1.89 -0.02
C LYS A 148 -7.66 -2.87 -0.83
N THR A 149 -6.34 -2.70 -0.79
CA THR A 149 -5.39 -3.64 -1.39
C THR A 149 -4.44 -4.12 -0.31
N TYR A 150 -4.42 -5.43 -0.07
CA TYR A 150 -3.46 -6.08 0.81
C TYR A 150 -2.42 -6.82 -0.03
N GLN A 151 -1.19 -6.90 0.47
CA GLN A 151 -0.16 -7.74 -0.10
C GLN A 151 0.40 -8.65 0.98
N THR A 152 0.72 -9.87 0.60
CA THR A 152 1.36 -10.85 1.47
C THR A 152 2.79 -11.12 1.04
N ASP A 153 3.65 -11.42 2.01
CA ASP A 153 5.00 -11.86 1.77
C ASP A 153 5.08 -13.37 1.44
N ALA A 154 6.31 -13.88 1.29
CA ALA A 154 6.57 -15.29 0.97
C ALA A 154 6.10 -16.28 2.06
N LEU A 155 5.72 -15.80 3.25
CA LEU A 155 5.18 -16.61 4.34
C LEU A 155 3.65 -16.44 4.51
N GLY A 156 3.01 -15.66 3.63
CA GLY A 156 1.59 -15.35 3.73
C GLY A 156 1.25 -14.36 4.86
N ARG A 157 2.24 -13.64 5.40
CA ARG A 157 2.00 -12.53 6.34
C ARG A 157 1.67 -11.28 5.55
N THR A 158 0.79 -10.44 6.07
CA THR A 158 0.47 -9.15 5.44
C THR A 158 1.68 -8.22 5.49
N SER A 159 2.28 -7.94 4.34
CA SER A 159 3.43 -7.05 4.21
C SER A 159 3.01 -5.60 3.98
N SER A 160 1.83 -5.37 3.41
CA SER A 160 1.27 -4.03 3.25
C SER A 160 -0.24 -4.06 3.14
N VAL A 161 -0.89 -2.99 3.58
CA VAL A 161 -2.27 -2.67 3.23
C VAL A 161 -2.37 -1.20 2.85
N GLU A 162 -3.11 -0.90 1.79
CA GLU A 162 -3.46 0.45 1.37
C GLU A 162 -4.96 0.55 1.10
N GLY A 163 -5.51 1.76 1.22
CA GLY A 163 -6.90 2.00 0.86
C GLY A 163 -7.39 3.39 1.22
N ILE A 164 -8.56 3.71 0.66
CA ILE A 164 -9.35 4.88 1.02
C ILE A 164 -10.25 4.47 2.19
N LEU A 165 -10.10 5.11 3.34
CA LEU A 165 -10.90 4.79 4.52
C LEU A 165 -12.34 5.26 4.33
N VAL A 166 -13.29 4.43 4.79
CA VAL A 166 -14.72 4.73 4.75
C VAL A 166 -15.28 4.53 6.15
N ALA A 167 -16.00 5.51 6.69
CA ALA A 167 -16.63 5.44 8.00
C ALA A 167 -17.84 4.47 8.00
N SER A 168 -17.55 3.18 7.96
CA SER A 168 -18.53 2.10 7.99
C SER A 168 -18.04 0.99 8.93
N LYS A 169 -18.89 0.54 9.83
CA LYS A 169 -18.49 -0.41 10.87
C LYS A 169 -18.64 -1.85 10.36
N SER A 170 -17.54 -2.61 10.38
CA SER A 170 -17.52 -4.05 10.10
C SER A 170 -17.67 -4.90 11.37
N ASP A 171 -18.04 -6.17 11.16
CA ASP A 171 -18.05 -7.17 12.23
C ASP A 171 -16.63 -7.51 12.69
N ARG A 172 -16.48 -7.78 13.99
CA ARG A 172 -15.21 -8.25 14.56
C ARG A 172 -15.18 -9.77 14.65
N ASN A 173 -14.08 -10.37 14.23
CA ASN A 173 -13.80 -11.79 14.43
C ASN A 173 -12.98 -11.98 15.71
N THR A 174 -13.64 -12.26 16.83
CA THR A 174 -12.97 -12.44 18.14
C THR A 174 -12.03 -13.63 18.15
N TYR A 175 -12.36 -14.68 17.40
CA TYR A 175 -11.51 -15.87 17.26
C TYR A 175 -10.18 -15.54 16.58
N GLN A 176 -10.23 -14.82 15.46
CA GLN A 176 -9.00 -14.44 14.74
C GLN A 176 -8.17 -13.41 15.50
N GLN A 177 -8.80 -12.46 16.20
CA GLN A 177 -8.07 -11.54 17.09
C GLN A 177 -7.34 -12.29 18.21
N CYS A 178 -8.01 -13.25 18.84
CA CYS A 178 -7.41 -14.10 19.88
C CYS A 178 -6.24 -14.92 19.32
N LYS A 179 -6.41 -15.52 18.13
CA LYS A 179 -5.33 -16.24 17.46
C LYS A 179 -4.15 -15.34 17.14
N ALA A 180 -4.40 -14.16 16.58
CA ALA A 180 -3.34 -13.22 16.22
C ALA A 180 -2.56 -12.77 17.46
N GLY A 181 -3.25 -12.32 18.52
CA GLY A 181 -2.59 -11.92 19.77
C GLY A 181 -1.76 -13.04 20.40
N LYS A 182 -2.27 -14.28 20.41
CA LYS A 182 -1.53 -15.46 20.92
C LYS A 182 -0.32 -15.89 20.06
N CYS A 183 -0.21 -15.39 18.83
CA CYS A 183 0.92 -15.67 17.95
C CYS A 183 2.07 -14.67 18.12
N GLY A 184 1.92 -13.67 18.99
CA GLY A 184 2.96 -12.70 19.33
C GLY A 184 3.55 -12.90 20.72
N SER A 185 3.88 -11.79 21.37
CA SER A 185 4.43 -11.74 22.72
C SER A 185 3.31 -11.75 23.78
N SER A 186 3.66 -12.10 25.02
CA SER A 186 2.74 -11.94 26.15
C SER A 186 2.30 -10.48 26.28
N GLY A 187 0.98 -10.24 26.27
CA GLY A 187 0.40 -8.89 26.30
C GLY A 187 -0.01 -8.35 24.93
N ASP A 188 0.32 -9.04 23.83
CA ASP A 188 -0.17 -8.69 22.51
C ASP A 188 -1.67 -8.98 22.35
N GLU A 189 -2.34 -8.11 21.61
CA GLU A 189 -3.70 -8.26 21.13
C GLU A 189 -3.68 -8.57 19.61
N GLY A 190 -4.80 -9.06 19.08
CA GLY A 190 -4.99 -9.14 17.64
C GLY A 190 -5.33 -7.76 17.07
N GLY A 191 -4.32 -6.93 16.88
CA GLY A 191 -4.45 -5.57 16.37
C GLY A 191 -4.92 -5.58 14.92
N HIS A 192 -5.87 -4.71 14.59
CA HIS A 192 -6.29 -4.48 13.21
C HIS A 192 -5.31 -3.52 12.54
N LEU A 193 -4.92 -3.80 11.29
CA LEU A 193 -4.19 -2.82 10.47
C LEU A 193 -5.14 -1.70 10.03
N ILE A 194 -6.29 -2.05 9.46
CA ILE A 194 -7.41 -1.11 9.25
C ILE A 194 -8.49 -1.41 10.28
N ALA A 195 -8.83 -0.41 11.10
CA ALA A 195 -9.82 -0.53 12.16
C ALA A 195 -11.19 -0.98 11.66
N SER A 196 -11.94 -1.71 12.50
CA SER A 196 -13.33 -2.11 12.17
C SER A 196 -14.26 -0.91 11.89
N ILE A 197 -13.97 0.27 12.44
CA ILE A 197 -14.75 1.49 12.19
C ILE A 197 -14.53 2.07 10.78
N PHE A 198 -13.51 1.60 10.05
CA PHE A 198 -13.16 2.02 8.70
C PHE A 198 -13.43 0.93 7.65
N ASN A 199 -14.40 0.05 7.93
CA ASN A 199 -14.67 -1.16 7.16
C ASN A 199 -13.45 -2.09 7.05
N GLY A 200 -12.69 -2.16 8.15
CA GLY A 200 -11.56 -3.08 8.32
C GLY A 200 -12.03 -4.52 8.45
N PRO A 201 -11.57 -5.46 7.61
CA PRO A 201 -12.00 -6.86 7.67
C PRO A 201 -11.63 -7.51 9.00
N GLY A 202 -12.48 -8.43 9.48
CA GLY A 202 -12.22 -9.22 10.68
C GLY A 202 -11.32 -10.44 10.42
N GLU A 203 -10.98 -10.73 9.17
CA GLU A 203 -10.18 -11.89 8.80
C GLU A 203 -8.69 -11.75 9.11
N LYS A 204 -7.99 -12.89 9.14
CA LYS A 204 -6.55 -12.98 9.44
C LYS A 204 -5.69 -11.97 8.66
N LEU A 205 -6.01 -11.75 7.39
CA LEU A 205 -5.29 -10.85 6.49
C LEU A 205 -5.15 -9.42 7.05
N ASN A 206 -6.07 -8.96 7.90
CA ASN A 206 -6.05 -7.62 8.47
C ASN A 206 -5.65 -7.62 9.97
N LEU A 207 -5.19 -8.76 10.50
CA LEU A 207 -4.89 -8.93 11.92
C LEU A 207 -3.44 -9.35 12.15
N VAL A 208 -2.77 -8.62 13.02
CA VAL A 208 -1.38 -8.88 13.42
C VAL A 208 -1.26 -8.98 14.94
N PRO A 209 -0.27 -9.69 15.48
CA PRO A 209 0.08 -9.55 16.89
C PRO A 209 0.61 -8.13 17.13
N MET A 210 -0.08 -7.37 17.96
CA MET A 210 0.24 -5.97 18.25
C MET A 210 0.25 -5.76 19.76
N ASP A 211 1.26 -5.08 20.28
CA ASP A 211 1.35 -4.77 21.71
C ASP A 211 0.06 -4.08 22.19
N GLY A 212 -0.51 -4.56 23.29
CA GLY A 212 -1.80 -4.07 23.76
C GLY A 212 -1.79 -2.58 24.17
N ASN A 213 -0.68 -2.07 24.70
CA ASN A 213 -0.56 -0.66 25.05
C ASN A 213 -0.48 0.20 23.77
N LEU A 214 0.29 -0.23 22.78
CA LEU A 214 0.31 0.39 21.45
C LEU A 214 -1.09 0.40 20.82
N ASN A 215 -1.74 -0.76 20.74
CA ASN A 215 -3.04 -0.95 20.08
C ASN A 215 -4.12 -0.03 20.68
N LYS A 216 -4.13 0.13 22.01
CA LYS A 216 -5.11 0.97 22.72
C LYS A 216 -4.67 2.43 22.91
N GLY A 217 -3.39 2.71 22.65
CA GLY A 217 -2.75 4.01 22.83
C GLY A 217 -2.51 4.71 21.50
N VAL A 218 -1.24 4.74 21.06
CA VAL A 218 -0.80 5.49 19.86
C VAL A 218 -1.57 5.07 18.62
N TRP A 219 -1.82 3.77 18.43
CA TRP A 219 -2.57 3.27 17.28
C TRP A 219 -4.00 3.81 17.26
N LYS A 220 -4.71 3.65 18.38
CA LYS A 220 -6.08 4.18 18.56
C LYS A 220 -6.17 5.70 18.42
N GLN A 221 -5.17 6.44 18.88
CA GLN A 221 -5.14 7.90 18.72
C GLN A 221 -5.04 8.31 17.25
N MET A 222 -4.19 7.63 16.47
CA MET A 222 -4.09 7.81 15.03
C MET A 222 -5.41 7.46 14.32
N GLU A 223 -6.04 6.33 14.67
CA GLU A 223 -7.37 5.98 14.16
C GLU A 223 -8.41 7.06 14.50
N ASN A 224 -8.41 7.62 15.72
CA ASN A 224 -9.34 8.69 16.07
C ASN A 224 -9.13 9.96 15.23
N THR A 225 -7.89 10.31 14.86
CA THR A 225 -7.60 11.41 13.93
C THR A 225 -8.26 11.17 12.58
N TRP A 226 -8.11 9.97 12.01
CA TRP A 226 -8.75 9.61 10.74
C TRP A 226 -10.27 9.61 10.85
N ALA A 227 -10.83 9.08 11.94
CA ALA A 227 -12.26 9.07 12.18
C ALA A 227 -12.85 10.49 12.24
N ASN A 228 -12.15 11.44 12.86
CA ASN A 228 -12.60 12.83 12.90
C ASN A 228 -12.52 13.49 11.52
N ALA A 229 -11.45 13.26 10.76
CA ALA A 229 -11.36 13.76 9.38
C ALA A 229 -12.49 13.24 8.49
N LEU A 230 -12.82 11.95 8.57
CA LEU A 230 -13.95 11.36 7.84
C LEU A 230 -15.30 11.96 8.26
N LYS A 231 -15.49 12.27 9.54
CA LYS A 231 -16.71 12.96 10.03
C LYS A 231 -16.83 14.36 9.45
N ASP A 232 -15.71 15.05 9.25
CA ASP A 232 -15.65 16.36 8.61
C ASP A 232 -15.83 16.29 7.08
N GLY A 233 -16.12 15.11 6.52
CA GLY A 233 -16.31 14.89 5.09
C GLY A 233 -15.00 14.81 4.28
N LYS A 234 -13.84 14.75 4.94
CA LYS A 234 -12.54 14.68 4.28
C LYS A 234 -12.21 13.26 3.85
N GLN A 235 -11.53 13.13 2.71
CA GLN A 235 -10.96 11.86 2.29
C GLN A 235 -9.73 11.51 3.14
N VAL A 236 -9.55 10.23 3.46
CA VAL A 236 -8.35 9.74 4.15
C VAL A 236 -7.79 8.55 3.40
N ASN A 237 -6.58 8.71 2.87
CA ASN A 237 -5.84 7.67 2.14
C ASN A 237 -4.72 7.15 3.04
N VAL A 238 -4.61 5.83 3.18
CA VAL A 238 -3.61 5.20 4.06
C VAL A 238 -2.81 4.13 3.33
N LYS A 239 -1.57 3.97 3.77
CA LYS A 239 -0.70 2.83 3.52
C LYS A 239 -0.05 2.42 4.84
N ILE A 240 -0.15 1.14 5.19
CA ILE A 240 0.37 0.57 6.43
C ILE A 240 1.23 -0.64 6.06
N GLU A 241 2.46 -0.65 6.55
CA GLU A 241 3.47 -1.68 6.26
C GLU A 241 4.02 -2.24 7.57
N PRO A 242 3.54 -3.43 7.98
CA PRO A 242 4.15 -4.17 9.07
C PRO A 242 5.58 -4.61 8.68
N VAL A 243 6.54 -4.36 9.56
CA VAL A 243 7.95 -4.68 9.35
C VAL A 243 8.29 -5.92 10.18
N TYR A 244 8.78 -6.96 9.52
CA TYR A 244 9.11 -8.24 10.15
C TYR A 244 10.61 -8.52 10.07
N THR A 245 11.14 -9.17 11.10
CA THR A 245 12.49 -9.74 11.10
C THR A 245 12.41 -11.26 10.99
N GLY A 246 13.13 -11.81 10.01
CA GLY A 246 13.12 -13.23 9.70
C GLY A 246 11.71 -13.77 9.43
N GLU A 247 11.42 -14.93 10.01
CA GLU A 247 10.16 -15.65 9.82
C GLU A 247 9.10 -15.37 10.91
N ASN A 248 9.33 -14.35 11.74
CA ASN A 248 8.46 -14.02 12.87
C ASN A 248 7.05 -13.61 12.42
N LYS A 249 6.00 -14.15 13.07
CA LYS A 249 4.61 -13.74 12.79
C LYS A 249 4.24 -12.38 13.35
N ARG A 250 4.95 -11.95 14.41
CA ARG A 250 4.81 -10.64 15.04
C ARG A 250 5.67 -9.63 14.30
N PRO A 251 5.12 -8.50 13.82
CA PRO A 251 5.93 -7.40 13.30
C PRO A 251 6.71 -6.73 14.44
N GLU A 252 7.91 -6.26 14.14
CA GLU A 252 8.73 -5.47 15.08
C GLU A 252 8.30 -4.00 15.10
N SER A 253 7.80 -3.49 13.98
CA SER A 253 7.31 -2.12 13.85
C SER A 253 6.29 -1.99 12.72
N PHE A 254 5.69 -0.81 12.60
CA PHE A 254 4.78 -0.42 11.54
C PHE A 254 5.27 0.87 10.90
N SER A 255 5.37 0.91 9.57
CA SER A 255 5.46 2.15 8.81
C SER A 255 4.07 2.52 8.32
N VAL A 256 3.54 3.65 8.78
CA VAL A 256 2.21 4.15 8.43
C VAL A 256 2.35 5.47 7.70
N THR A 257 1.86 5.53 6.47
CA THR A 257 1.78 6.77 5.69
C THR A 257 0.32 7.07 5.42
N TYR A 258 -0.12 8.30 5.67
CA TYR A 258 -1.49 8.72 5.34
C TYR A 258 -1.56 10.17 4.88
N SER A 259 -2.56 10.49 4.06
CA SER A 259 -2.95 11.86 3.73
C SER A 259 -4.41 12.10 4.11
N ILE A 260 -4.74 13.35 4.38
CA ILE A 260 -6.11 13.80 4.63
C ILE A 260 -6.38 14.90 3.61
N ASP A 261 -7.42 14.70 2.78
CA ASP A 261 -7.90 15.66 1.78
C ASP A 261 -6.81 16.15 0.81
N GLY A 262 -6.01 15.22 0.28
CA GLY A 262 -4.88 15.54 -0.59
C GLY A 262 -3.71 16.27 0.09
N GLY A 263 -3.78 16.47 1.42
CA GLY A 263 -2.72 17.11 2.18
C GLY A 263 -1.39 16.34 2.15
N ARG A 264 -0.31 17.03 2.54
CA ARG A 264 1.03 16.43 2.58
C ARG A 264 1.03 15.11 3.38
N PRO A 265 1.68 14.05 2.87
CA PRO A 265 1.75 12.77 3.58
C PRO A 265 2.33 12.92 4.98
N VAL A 266 1.65 12.32 5.96
CA VAL A 266 2.14 12.13 7.31
C VAL A 266 2.70 10.71 7.39
N ILE A 267 3.97 10.61 7.81
CA ILE A 267 4.67 9.33 8.01
C ILE A 267 4.82 9.10 9.51
N LYS A 268 4.43 7.91 9.97
CA LYS A 268 4.57 7.45 11.34
C LYS A 268 5.27 6.09 11.35
N ASP A 269 6.45 6.09 11.90
CA ASP A 269 7.18 4.89 12.23
C ASP A 269 6.92 4.52 13.69
N ILE A 270 6.33 3.34 13.92
CA ILE A 270 5.83 2.96 15.23
C ILE A 270 6.41 1.60 15.62
N SER A 271 7.20 1.54 16.69
CA SER A 271 7.69 0.26 17.23
C SER A 271 6.54 -0.55 17.81
N ASN A 272 6.56 -1.86 17.64
CA ASN A 272 5.57 -2.75 18.24
C ASN A 272 5.92 -3.04 19.71
N THR A 273 5.91 -1.99 20.52
CA THR A 273 6.26 -1.95 21.95
C THR A 273 5.32 -0.97 22.67
N PRO A 274 5.23 -1.01 24.01
CA PRO A 274 4.43 -0.04 24.74
C PRO A 274 4.79 1.40 24.39
N GLY A 275 3.78 2.23 24.11
CA GLY A 275 3.95 3.63 23.70
C GLY A 275 4.43 3.84 22.25
N GLY A 276 4.79 2.78 21.51
CA GLY A 276 5.17 2.90 20.10
C GLY A 276 6.52 3.57 19.83
N VAL A 277 7.40 3.63 20.83
CA VAL A 277 8.65 4.40 20.79
C VAL A 277 9.76 3.59 20.08
N LYS A 278 10.43 4.25 19.11
CA LYS A 278 11.67 3.75 18.48
C LYS A 278 12.88 4.00 19.36
#